data_AF-A0A556CBS0-F1
#
_entry.id   AF-A0A556CBS0-F1
#
_cell.length_a   1.000
_cell.length_b   1.000
_cell.length_c   1.000
_cell.angle_alpha   90.00
_cell.angle_beta   90.00
_cell.angle_gamma   90.00
#
_symmetry.space_group_name_H-M   'P 1'
#
loop_
_entity.id
_entity.type
_entity.pdbx_description
1 polymer ?
#
loop_
_entity_poly.entity_id
_entity_poly.type
_entity_poly.pdbx_seq_one_letter_code
_entity_poly.pdbx_strand_id
1 'polypeptide(L)'
;MNEMERIIKCCKYDNELFRTYINCLLQLKKCSETFQQMKIQLRNDYLIRGICEREVDEVVRGSKEYETYFLPKALQWNFLKNNPHLIEKVCEDFFAFEALYLTEIEWEDVINCVGNK
;
A
#
# COMPACT_ATOMS: atom_id res chain seq x y z
N MET A 1 -12.89 12.50 -14.64
CA MET A 1 -13.23 12.29 -13.22
C MET A 1 -11.94 11.92 -12.51
N ASN A 2 -11.51 12.73 -11.56
CA ASN A 2 -10.33 12.47 -10.75
C ASN A 2 -10.54 11.18 -9.91
N GLU A 3 -9.47 10.43 -9.64
CA GLU A 3 -9.55 9.20 -8.82
C GLU A 3 -10.14 9.49 -7.44
N MET A 4 -9.82 10.67 -6.87
CA MET A 4 -10.43 11.18 -5.65
C MET A 4 -11.95 11.32 -5.76
N GLU A 5 -12.45 11.99 -6.80
CA GLU A 5 -13.88 12.25 -7.00
C GLU A 5 -14.66 10.95 -7.17
N ARG A 6 -14.07 9.96 -7.85
CA ARG A 6 -14.66 8.63 -8.02
C ARG A 6 -14.83 7.93 -6.67
N ILE A 7 -13.80 7.97 -5.82
CA ILE A 7 -13.82 7.31 -4.51
C ILE A 7 -14.81 8.01 -3.57
N ILE A 8 -14.78 9.35 -3.52
CA ILE A 8 -15.77 10.13 -2.74
C ILE A 8 -17.20 9.79 -3.16
N LYS A 9 -17.46 9.71 -4.48
CA LYS A 9 -18.79 9.35 -4.99
C LYS A 9 -19.18 7.91 -4.64
N CYS A 10 -18.22 6.99 -4.62
CA CYS A 10 -18.39 5.58 -4.27
C CYS A 10 -18.78 5.45 -2.78
N CYS A 11 -18.05 6.11 -1.89
CA CYS A 11 -18.25 6.07 -0.44
C CYS A 11 -19.38 6.98 0.05
N LYS A 12 -19.85 7.93 -0.78
CA LYS A 12 -20.84 8.96 -0.40
C LYS A 12 -20.46 9.75 0.85
N TYR A 13 -19.15 9.94 1.06
CA TYR A 13 -18.57 10.57 2.23
C TYR A 13 -17.50 11.57 1.78
N ASP A 14 -17.61 12.82 2.22
CA ASP A 14 -16.74 13.90 1.75
C ASP A 14 -16.45 14.91 2.87
N ASN A 15 -15.29 14.74 3.52
CA ASN A 15 -14.72 15.74 4.41
C ASN A 15 -13.18 15.82 4.23
N GLU A 16 -12.55 16.85 4.78
CA GLU A 16 -11.11 17.09 4.59
C GLU A 16 -10.22 15.98 5.17
N LEU A 17 -10.56 15.45 6.35
CA LEU A 17 -9.82 14.35 6.97
C LEU A 17 -9.89 13.10 6.09
N PHE A 18 -11.08 12.75 5.61
CA PHE A 18 -11.30 11.62 4.71
C PHE A 18 -10.52 11.77 3.40
N ARG A 19 -10.53 12.96 2.79
CA ARG A 19 -9.71 13.23 1.60
C ARG A 19 -8.22 13.00 1.86
N THR A 20 -7.74 13.38 3.04
CA THR A 20 -6.36 13.13 3.49
C THR A 20 -6.08 11.62 3.60
N TYR A 21 -7.00 10.85 4.19
CA TYR A 21 -6.93 9.38 4.22
C TYR A 21 -6.90 8.76 2.83
N ILE A 22 -7.81 9.14 1.94
CA ILE A 22 -7.84 8.57 0.58
C ILE A 22 -6.57 8.91 -0.18
N ASN A 23 -6.05 10.14 -0.06
CA ASN A 23 -4.78 10.50 -0.68
C ASN A 23 -3.62 9.64 -0.15
N CYS A 24 -3.56 9.44 1.18
CA CYS A 24 -2.57 8.56 1.80
C CYS A 24 -2.66 7.12 1.25
N LEU A 25 -3.87 6.55 1.21
CA LEU A 25 -4.10 5.20 0.68
C LEU A 25 -3.70 5.06 -0.80
N LEU A 26 -3.97 6.09 -1.61
CA LEU A 26 -3.55 6.12 -3.02
C LEU A 26 -2.02 6.14 -3.15
N GLN A 27 -1.32 6.94 -2.33
CA GLN A 27 0.14 6.95 -2.31
C GLN A 27 0.70 5.61 -1.83
N LEU A 28 0.15 5.02 -0.76
CA LEU A 28 0.56 3.71 -0.26
C LEU A 28 0.36 2.61 -1.29
N LYS A 29 -0.76 2.65 -2.04
CA LYS A 29 -1.00 1.75 -3.16
C LYS A 29 0.11 1.85 -4.21
N LYS A 30 0.42 3.07 -4.65
CA LYS A 30 1.48 3.33 -5.63
C LYS A 30 2.85 2.89 -5.13
N CYS A 31 3.23 3.27 -3.91
CA CYS A 31 4.50 2.85 -3.29
C CYS A 31 4.60 1.33 -3.16
N SER A 32 3.51 0.66 -2.77
CA SER A 32 3.45 -0.79 -2.69
C SER A 32 3.63 -1.44 -4.05
N GLU A 33 2.95 -0.95 -5.09
CA GLU A 33 3.12 -1.44 -6.47
C GLU A 33 4.56 -1.27 -6.96
N THR A 34 5.17 -0.10 -6.76
CA THR A 34 6.58 0.15 -7.10
C THR A 34 7.52 -0.79 -6.35
N PHE A 35 7.31 -0.98 -5.05
CA PHE A 35 8.13 -1.90 -4.25
C PHE A 35 8.03 -3.35 -4.75
N GLN A 36 6.83 -3.83 -5.10
CA GLN A 36 6.68 -5.18 -5.66
C GLN A 36 7.37 -5.31 -7.02
N GLN A 37 7.22 -4.31 -7.91
CA GLN A 37 7.88 -4.32 -9.22
C GLN A 37 9.40 -4.35 -9.09
N MET A 38 9.97 -3.52 -8.20
CA MET A 38 11.41 -3.50 -7.92
C MET A 38 11.89 -4.88 -7.44
N LYS A 39 11.18 -5.52 -6.50
CA LYS A 39 11.56 -6.86 -6.03
C LYS A 39 11.58 -7.89 -7.16
N ILE A 40 10.59 -7.86 -8.05
CA ILE A 40 10.52 -8.78 -9.20
C ILE A 40 11.69 -8.53 -10.15
N GLN A 41 11.96 -7.26 -10.49
CA GLN A 41 13.08 -6.89 -11.36
C GLN A 41 14.41 -7.36 -10.77
N LEU A 42 14.66 -7.04 -9.50
CA LEU A 42 15.91 -7.38 -8.84
C LEU A 42 16.10 -8.89 -8.70
N ARG A 43 15.04 -9.63 -8.38
CA ARG A 43 15.06 -11.10 -8.35
C ARG A 43 15.44 -11.67 -9.71
N ASN A 44 14.80 -11.19 -10.79
CA ASN A 44 15.10 -11.65 -12.15
C ASN A 44 16.54 -11.34 -12.57
N ASP A 45 17.04 -10.14 -12.24
CA ASP A 45 18.41 -9.75 -12.54
C ASP A 45 19.43 -10.67 -11.85
N TYR A 46 19.20 -11.03 -10.58
CA TYR A 46 20.07 -11.97 -9.87
C TYR A 46 20.00 -13.39 -10.43
N LEU A 47 18.81 -13.88 -10.82
CA LEU A 47 18.68 -15.17 -11.49
C LEU A 47 19.43 -15.23 -12.83
N ILE A 48 19.34 -14.17 -13.64
CA ILE A 48 20.08 -14.04 -14.92
C ILE A 48 21.59 -14.05 -14.67
N ARG A 49 22.05 -13.48 -13.56
CA ARG A 49 23.47 -13.50 -13.13
C ARG A 49 23.91 -14.84 -12.55
N GLY A 50 23.03 -15.84 -12.50
CA GLY A 50 23.34 -17.20 -12.08
C GLY A 50 23.12 -17.52 -10.61
N ILE A 51 22.52 -16.60 -9.84
CA ILE A 51 22.06 -16.93 -8.47
C ILE A 51 20.94 -17.96 -8.56
N CYS A 52 20.98 -19.00 -7.74
CA CYS A 52 19.97 -20.04 -7.81
C CYS A 52 18.66 -19.61 -7.13
N GLU A 53 17.54 -20.20 -7.57
CA GLU A 53 16.18 -19.93 -7.03
C GLU A 53 16.07 -20.09 -5.51
N ARG A 54 16.92 -20.93 -4.90
CA ARG A 54 16.94 -21.16 -3.45
C ARG A 54 17.54 -20.00 -2.65
N GLU A 55 18.44 -19.23 -3.26
CA GLU A 55 19.22 -18.18 -2.59
C GLU A 55 18.78 -16.77 -2.98
N VAL A 56 18.14 -16.62 -4.15
CA VAL A 56 17.84 -15.31 -4.75
C VAL A 56 17.04 -14.39 -3.83
N ASP A 57 16.08 -14.92 -3.07
CA ASP A 57 15.24 -14.09 -2.20
C ASP A 57 15.99 -13.54 -0.97
N GLU A 58 17.06 -14.21 -0.54
CA GLU A 58 17.95 -13.71 0.52
C GLU A 58 18.90 -12.65 -0.04
N VAL A 59 19.46 -12.89 -1.23
CA VAL A 59 20.34 -11.94 -1.93
C VAL A 59 19.60 -10.63 -2.24
N VAL A 60 18.35 -10.72 -2.73
CA VAL A 60 17.47 -9.56 -2.95
C VAL A 60 17.32 -8.76 -1.66
N ARG A 61 16.99 -9.41 -0.53
CA ARG A 61 16.78 -8.76 0.77
C ARG A 61 18.04 -8.09 1.34
N GLY A 62 19.22 -8.60 1.00
CA GLY A 62 20.51 -8.04 1.42
C GLY A 62 21.08 -6.94 0.51
N SER A 63 20.39 -6.60 -0.58
CA SER A 63 20.85 -5.60 -1.55
C SER A 63 20.59 -4.16 -1.09
N LYS A 64 21.42 -3.21 -1.56
CA LYS A 64 21.22 -1.78 -1.31
C LYS A 64 19.96 -1.25 -2.02
N GLU A 65 19.67 -1.80 -3.18
CA GLU A 65 18.48 -1.50 -3.96
C GLU A 65 17.22 -1.86 -3.18
N TYR A 66 17.18 -3.03 -2.55
CA TYR A 66 16.04 -3.42 -1.71
C TYR A 66 15.86 -2.49 -0.51
N GLU A 67 16.95 -2.12 0.16
CA GLU A 67 16.94 -1.20 1.31
C GLU A 67 16.39 0.18 0.91
N THR A 68 16.81 0.70 -0.25
CA THR A 68 16.39 2.03 -0.75
C THR A 68 14.87 2.14 -0.96
N TYR A 69 14.23 1.05 -1.37
CA TYR A 69 12.80 1.01 -1.66
C TYR A 69 11.99 0.30 -0.58
N PHE A 70 12.61 -0.07 0.55
CA PHE A 70 11.98 -0.88 1.57
C PHE A 70 10.66 -0.27 2.05
N LEU A 71 9.59 -1.07 1.96
CA LEU A 71 8.26 -0.71 2.45
C LEU A 71 7.83 -1.68 3.57
N PRO A 72 7.66 -1.21 4.82
CA PRO A 72 7.16 -2.02 5.91
C PRO A 72 5.87 -2.76 5.56
N LYS A 73 5.73 -4.00 6.04
CA LYS A 73 4.56 -4.85 5.74
C LYS A 73 3.23 -4.16 6.04
N ALA A 74 3.14 -3.44 7.16
CA ALA A 74 1.94 -2.70 7.57
C ALA A 74 1.51 -1.62 6.56
N LEU A 75 2.44 -1.09 5.78
CA LEU A 75 2.20 -0.05 4.77
C LEU A 75 1.98 -0.62 3.36
N GLN A 76 2.13 -1.93 3.17
CA GLN A 76 1.91 -2.57 1.87
C GLN A 76 0.41 -2.67 1.57
N TRP A 77 0.01 -2.31 0.36
CA TRP A 77 -1.39 -2.27 -0.06
C TRP A 77 -2.10 -3.60 0.11
N ASN A 78 -1.45 -4.72 -0.22
CA ASN A 78 -2.04 -6.05 -0.05
C ASN A 78 -2.28 -6.40 1.43
N PHE A 79 -1.47 -5.88 2.34
CA PHE A 79 -1.69 -6.07 3.77
C PHE A 79 -2.91 -5.28 4.24
N LEU A 80 -2.98 -3.98 3.90
CA LEU A 80 -4.11 -3.12 4.25
C LEU A 80 -5.43 -3.62 3.65
N LYS A 81 -5.41 -4.02 2.37
CA LYS A 81 -6.57 -4.58 1.68
C LYS A 81 -7.15 -5.80 2.39
N ASN A 82 -6.29 -6.64 2.97
CA ASN A 82 -6.68 -7.86 3.68
C ASN A 82 -6.95 -7.63 5.18
N ASN A 83 -6.68 -6.43 5.71
CA ASN A 83 -6.91 -6.08 7.10
C ASN A 83 -7.49 -4.65 7.22
N PRO A 84 -8.72 -4.39 6.72
CA PRO A 84 -9.28 -3.04 6.67
C PRO A 84 -9.44 -2.39 8.06
N HIS A 85 -9.73 -3.18 9.09
CA HIS A 85 -9.79 -2.72 10.49
C HIS A 85 -8.47 -2.13 11.03
N LEU A 86 -7.33 -2.34 10.34
CA LEU A 86 -6.05 -1.77 10.74
C LEU A 86 -5.74 -0.43 10.06
N ILE A 87 -6.54 0.02 9.09
CA ILE A 87 -6.22 1.22 8.29
C ILE A 87 -6.10 2.45 9.18
N GLU A 88 -7.11 2.68 10.02
CA GLU A 88 -7.14 3.84 10.91
C GLU A 88 -5.92 3.85 11.84
N LYS A 89 -5.66 2.72 12.51
CA LYS A 89 -4.49 2.55 13.37
C LYS A 89 -3.17 2.77 12.63
N VAL A 90 -3.02 2.26 11.41
CA VAL A 90 -1.81 2.48 10.60
C VAL A 90 -1.67 3.97 10.25
N CYS A 91 -2.76 4.65 9.94
CA CYS A 91 -2.74 6.08 9.65
C CYS A 91 -2.41 6.93 10.87
N GLU A 92 -2.89 6.56 12.05
CA GLU A 92 -2.53 7.16 13.33
C GLU A 92 -1.04 6.94 13.64
N ASP A 93 -0.58 5.68 13.66
CA ASP A 93 0.76 5.30 14.10
C ASP A 93 1.87 5.82 13.17
N PHE A 94 1.64 5.83 11.85
CA PHE A 94 2.68 6.17 10.87
C PHE A 94 2.57 7.60 10.32
N PHE A 95 1.39 8.20 10.32
CA PHE A 95 1.15 9.51 9.70
C PHE A 95 0.53 10.55 10.65
N ALA A 96 0.30 10.19 11.93
CA ALA A 96 -0.30 11.06 12.94
C ALA A 96 -1.66 11.65 12.51
N PHE A 97 -2.48 10.85 11.81
CA PHE A 97 -3.83 11.26 11.44
C PHE A 97 -4.76 11.20 12.65
N GLU A 98 -5.79 12.05 12.64
CA GLU A 98 -6.93 11.90 13.55
C GLU A 98 -7.82 10.73 13.11
N ALA A 99 -8.54 10.13 14.07
CA ALA A 99 -9.48 9.05 13.79
C ALA A 99 -10.71 9.56 13.01
N LEU A 100 -11.11 8.83 11.97
CA LEU A 100 -12.38 8.99 11.27
C LEU A 100 -13.52 8.23 11.95
N TYR A 101 -13.21 7.25 12.79
CA TYR A 101 -14.16 6.36 13.46
C TYR A 101 -15.06 5.59 12.48
N LEU A 102 -14.53 5.25 11.30
CA LEU A 102 -15.23 4.39 10.35
C LEU A 102 -15.25 2.95 10.86
N THR A 103 -16.36 2.27 10.62
CA THR A 103 -16.51 0.84 10.87
C THR A 103 -15.64 0.01 9.92
N GLU A 104 -15.41 -1.26 10.27
CA GLU A 104 -14.66 -2.19 9.40
C GLU A 104 -15.31 -2.33 8.00
N ILE A 105 -16.65 -2.34 7.93
CA ILE A 105 -17.40 -2.42 6.68
C ILE A 105 -17.18 -1.16 5.82
N GLU A 106 -17.19 0.02 6.43
CA GLU A 106 -16.91 1.28 5.71
C GLU A 106 -15.47 1.32 5.20
N TRP A 107 -14.51 0.78 5.96
CA TRP A 107 -13.13 0.62 5.51
C TRP A 107 -12.98 -0.39 4.37
N GLU A 108 -13.73 -1.49 4.40
CA GLU A 108 -13.82 -2.44 3.26
C GLU A 108 -14.31 -1.75 2.00
N ASP A 109 -15.38 -0.96 2.10
CA ASP A 109 -15.92 -0.19 0.97
C ASP A 109 -14.87 0.80 0.44
N VAL A 110 -14.19 1.54 1.32
CA VAL A 110 -13.11 2.46 0.94
C VAL A 110 -11.99 1.72 0.21
N ILE A 111 -11.51 0.59 0.75
CA ILE A 111 -10.47 -0.24 0.12
C ILE A 111 -10.91 -0.73 -1.26
N ASN A 112 -12.17 -1.15 -1.40
CA ASN A 112 -12.71 -1.59 -2.68
C ASN A 112 -12.75 -0.43 -3.68
N CYS A 113 -13.21 0.75 -3.28
CA CYS A 113 -13.25 1.93 -4.15
C CYS A 113 -11.82 2.39 -4.57
N VAL A 114 -10.85 2.37 -3.66
CA VAL A 114 -9.44 2.69 -3.94
C VAL A 114 -8.76 1.59 -4.77
N GLY A 115 -9.10 0.33 -4.52
CA GLY A 115 -8.54 -0.84 -5.17
C GLY A 115 -8.99 -1.02 -6.62
N ASN A 116 -10.27 -0.78 -6.89
CA ASN A 116 -10.87 -0.91 -8.22
C ASN A 116 -10.25 0.08 -9.20
N LYS A 117 -9.79 -0.40 -10.35
CA LYS A 117 -9.47 0.41 -11.55
C LYS A 117 -10.42 -0.03 -12.65
#